data_AF-A0A7C5AXT7-F1
#
_entry.id   AF-A0A7C5AXT7-F1
#
_cell.length_a   1.000
_cell.length_b   1.000
_cell.length_c   1.000
_cell.angle_alpha   90.00
_cell.angle_beta   90.00
_cell.angle_gamma   90.00
#
_symmetry.space_group_name_H-M   'P 1'
#
loop_
_entity.id
_entity.type
_entity.pdbx_description
1 polymer ?
#
loop_
_entity_poly.entity_id
_entity_poly.type
_entity_poly.pdbx_seq_one_letter_code
_entity_poly.pdbx_strand_id
1 'polypeptide(L)'
;MPSYELIVAAALVGALTFYLLFGGADFGAGIWTLFAMGRQGQPQRALIDQAIGPIWEANHVWLIIAVVILFTAFPPAFAVISVRLHIPLTLMLIGIVLRGTAFAIRTHDISSRPDGFTGAPPIWHRIFAWSSLLTPTMLGIVLGAIASGRAAAPTVTYVRYTGKQAMISRMALVKLFSVKSLDRRSRSDSRLS
;
A
#
# COMPACT_ATOMS: atom_id res chain seq x y z
N MET A 1 -9.88 -13.57 27.06
CA MET A 1 -9.32 -12.27 26.66
C MET A 1 -8.60 -12.45 25.34
N PRO A 2 -8.98 -11.78 24.24
CA PRO A 2 -8.14 -11.78 23.05
C PRO A 2 -6.74 -11.33 23.46
N SER A 3 -5.71 -12.07 23.08
CA SER A 3 -4.34 -11.64 23.33
C SER A 3 -4.13 -10.27 22.67
N TYR A 4 -3.38 -9.37 23.30
CA TYR A 4 -3.08 -8.04 22.76
C TYR A 4 -2.56 -8.11 21.31
N GLU A 5 -1.88 -9.19 20.97
CA GLU A 5 -1.39 -9.52 19.63
C GLU A 5 -2.50 -9.54 18.57
N LEU A 6 -3.68 -10.09 18.89
CA LEU A 6 -4.83 -10.14 17.98
C LEU A 6 -5.39 -8.74 17.72
N ILE A 7 -5.43 -7.89 18.75
CA ILE A 7 -5.91 -6.52 18.63
C ILE A 7 -4.98 -5.72 17.73
N VAL A 8 -3.66 -5.85 17.94
CA VAL A 8 -2.67 -5.13 17.13
C VAL A 8 -2.61 -5.66 15.69
N ALA A 9 -2.74 -6.97 15.49
CA ALA A 9 -2.85 -7.54 14.15
C ALA A 9 -4.13 -7.08 13.43
N ALA A 10 -5.27 -7.01 14.13
CA ALA A 10 -6.52 -6.49 13.58
C ALA A 10 -6.40 -5.00 13.22
N ALA A 11 -5.74 -4.20 14.05
CA ALA A 11 -5.47 -2.79 13.76
C ALA A 11 -4.59 -2.62 12.51
N LEU A 12 -3.57 -3.46 12.33
CA LEU A 12 -2.73 -3.48 11.13
C LEU A 12 -3.55 -3.80 9.87
N VAL A 13 -4.37 -4.86 9.91
CA VAL A 13 -5.24 -5.24 8.80
C VAL A 13 -6.28 -4.15 8.53
N GLY A 14 -6.85 -3.55 9.57
CA GLY A 14 -7.79 -2.44 9.47
C GLY A 14 -7.16 -1.23 8.78
N ALA A 15 -5.96 -0.81 9.19
CA ALA A 15 -5.24 0.30 8.56
C ALA A 15 -4.96 0.04 7.08
N LEU A 16 -4.48 -1.16 6.71
CA LEU A 16 -4.29 -1.54 5.32
C LEU A 16 -5.61 -1.58 4.53
N THR A 17 -6.69 -2.04 5.16
CA THR A 17 -8.02 -2.07 4.54
C THR A 17 -8.52 -0.66 4.27
N PHE A 18 -8.40 0.26 5.22
CA PHE A 18 -8.77 1.66 5.03
C PHE A 18 -7.91 2.34 3.96
N TYR A 19 -6.61 2.05 3.91
CA TYR A 19 -5.74 2.54 2.83
C TYR A 19 -6.23 2.08 1.45
N LEU A 20 -6.66 0.82 1.32
CA LEU A 20 -7.17 0.28 0.06
C LEU A 20 -8.54 0.87 -0.31
N LEU A 21 -9.43 1.03 0.67
CA LEU A 21 -10.79 1.55 0.45
C LEU A 21 -10.78 3.04 0.12
N PHE A 22 -10.13 3.86 0.94
CA PHE A 22 -10.07 5.31 0.73
C PHE A 22 -9.10 5.68 -0.39
N GLY A 23 -8.03 4.91 -0.56
CA GLY A 23 -7.11 5.06 -1.69
C GLY A 23 -7.73 4.70 -3.04
N GLY A 24 -8.80 3.92 -3.08
CA GLY A 24 -9.46 3.55 -4.35
C GLY A 24 -9.91 4.75 -5.17
N ALA A 25 -10.48 5.78 -4.52
CA ALA A 25 -10.87 7.02 -5.20
C ALA A 25 -9.65 7.81 -5.70
N ASP A 26 -8.59 7.84 -4.90
CA ASP A 26 -7.33 8.54 -5.19
C ASP A 26 -6.56 7.90 -6.37
N PHE A 27 -6.38 6.57 -6.36
CA PHE A 27 -5.77 5.84 -7.47
C PHE A 27 -6.66 5.85 -8.72
N GLY A 28 -7.98 5.71 -8.54
CA GLY A 28 -8.96 5.69 -9.63
C GLY A 28 -8.98 6.98 -10.42
N ALA A 29 -8.86 8.12 -9.76
CA ALA A 29 -8.77 9.41 -10.44
C ALA A 29 -7.49 9.57 -11.26
N GLY A 30 -6.35 9.06 -10.77
CA GLY A 30 -5.12 9.00 -11.55
C GLY A 30 -5.28 8.20 -12.84
N ILE A 31 -5.97 7.06 -12.78
CA ILE A 31 -6.30 6.26 -13.96
C ILE A 31 -7.26 7.02 -14.87
N TRP A 32 -8.26 7.73 -14.32
CA TRP A 32 -9.21 8.51 -15.10
C TRP A 32 -8.54 9.63 -15.92
N THR A 33 -7.45 10.22 -15.40
CA THR A 33 -6.66 11.20 -16.16
C THR A 33 -5.97 10.63 -17.41
N LEU A 34 -5.81 9.30 -17.53
CA LEU A 34 -5.36 8.64 -18.77
C LEU A 34 -6.43 8.64 -19.85
N PHE A 35 -7.70 8.50 -19.46
CA PHE A 35 -8.83 8.37 -20.38
C PHE A 35 -9.46 9.72 -20.74
N ALA A 36 -9.36 10.73 -19.86
CA ALA A 36 -9.90 12.06 -20.09
C ALA A 36 -9.03 12.92 -21.04
N MET A 37 -8.61 12.39 -22.20
CA MET A 37 -7.79 13.11 -23.20
C MET A 37 -8.65 14.08 -24.02
N GLY A 38 -8.23 15.34 -24.16
CA GLY A 38 -8.86 16.33 -25.07
C GLY A 38 -9.23 17.68 -24.43
N ARG A 39 -9.66 18.63 -25.27
CA ARG A 39 -9.96 20.04 -24.89
C ARG A 39 -11.15 20.20 -23.93
N GLN A 40 -12.05 19.21 -23.86
CA GLN A 40 -13.20 19.20 -22.96
C GLN A 40 -12.89 18.62 -21.57
N GLY A 41 -11.75 17.93 -21.39
CA GLY A 41 -11.37 17.30 -20.11
C GLY A 41 -10.64 18.23 -19.13
N GLN A 42 -10.22 19.42 -19.57
CA GLN A 42 -9.48 20.40 -18.76
C GLN A 42 -10.24 20.85 -17.49
N PRO A 43 -11.50 21.33 -17.57
CA PRO A 43 -12.24 21.76 -16.38
C PRO A 43 -12.56 20.60 -15.43
N GLN A 44 -12.80 19.40 -15.96
CA GLN A 44 -13.02 18.20 -15.15
C GLN A 44 -11.76 17.74 -14.40
N ARG A 45 -10.57 17.85 -15.02
CA ARG A 45 -9.30 17.55 -14.36
C ARG A 45 -9.02 18.50 -13.20
N ALA A 46 -9.27 19.79 -13.38
CA ALA A 46 -9.09 20.80 -12.32
C ALA A 46 -9.99 20.56 -11.10
N LEU A 47 -11.25 20.18 -11.32
CA LEU A 47 -12.18 19.82 -10.23
C LEU A 47 -11.73 18.57 -9.47
N ILE A 48 -11.21 17.57 -10.19
CA ILE A 48 -10.67 16.35 -9.60
C ILE A 48 -9.42 16.63 -8.78
N ASP A 49 -8.51 17.46 -9.30
CA ASP A 49 -7.29 17.81 -8.57
C ASP A 49 -7.60 18.51 -7.23
N GLN A 50 -8.58 19.43 -7.21
CA GLN A 50 -9.02 20.10 -5.98
C GLN A 50 -9.68 19.17 -4.97
N ALA A 51 -10.53 18.25 -5.43
CA ALA A 51 -11.24 17.32 -4.56
C ALA A 51 -10.31 16.24 -3.97
N ILE A 52 -9.28 15.85 -4.70
CA ILE A 52 -8.46 14.69 -4.34
C ILE A 52 -7.26 15.04 -3.48
N GLY A 53 -6.73 16.26 -3.54
CA GLY A 53 -5.62 16.69 -2.68
C GLY A 53 -5.82 16.32 -1.20
N PRO A 54 -6.92 16.74 -0.55
CA PRO A 54 -7.19 16.41 0.85
C PRO A 54 -7.36 14.90 1.11
N ILE A 55 -7.95 14.17 0.14
CA ILE A 55 -8.18 12.73 0.24
C ILE A 55 -6.86 11.97 0.16
N TRP A 56 -5.95 12.39 -0.73
CA TRP A 56 -4.62 11.81 -0.88
C TRP A 56 -3.83 11.96 0.43
N GLU A 57 -3.79 13.16 1.02
CA GLU A 57 -3.07 13.41 2.27
C GLU A 57 -3.60 12.53 3.41
N ALA A 58 -4.92 12.45 3.57
CA ALA A 58 -5.56 11.59 4.56
C ALA A 58 -5.28 10.10 4.30
N ASN A 59 -5.21 9.68 3.03
CA ASN A 59 -4.98 8.29 2.68
C ASN A 59 -3.60 7.79 3.17
N HIS A 60 -2.55 8.61 3.07
CA HIS A 60 -1.19 8.20 3.46
C HIS A 60 -1.06 7.95 4.97
N VAL A 61 -1.90 8.58 5.79
CA VAL A 61 -1.92 8.35 7.25
C VAL A 61 -2.17 6.87 7.57
N TRP A 62 -3.09 6.21 6.85
CA TRP A 62 -3.38 4.79 7.05
C TRP A 62 -2.18 3.90 6.74
N LEU A 63 -1.42 4.21 5.68
CA LEU A 63 -0.21 3.49 5.32
C LEU A 63 0.89 3.69 6.38
N ILE A 64 1.06 4.92 6.87
CA ILE A 64 2.04 5.24 7.91
C ILE A 64 1.70 4.48 9.20
N ILE A 65 0.43 4.47 9.61
CA ILE A 65 -0.02 3.68 10.78
C ILE A 65 0.31 2.20 10.59
N ALA A 66 0.02 1.62 9.42
CA ALA A 66 0.34 0.23 9.13
C ALA A 66 1.85 -0.06 9.26
N VAL A 67 2.70 0.82 8.72
CA VAL A 67 4.16 0.69 8.80
C VAL A 67 4.64 0.80 10.25
N VAL A 68 4.14 1.78 11.02
CA VAL A 68 4.51 1.98 12.43
C VAL A 68 4.09 0.79 13.28
N ILE A 69 2.88 0.26 13.11
CA ILE A 69 2.42 -0.95 13.80
C ILE A 69 3.30 -2.13 13.43
N LEU A 70 3.59 -2.34 12.14
CA LEU A 70 4.43 -3.43 11.68
C LEU A 70 5.85 -3.35 12.27
N PHE A 71 6.44 -2.15 12.31
CA PHE A 71 7.77 -1.90 12.86
C PHE A 71 7.84 -2.10 14.37
N THR A 72 6.86 -1.58 15.12
CA THR A 72 6.88 -1.58 16.59
C THR A 72 6.40 -2.89 17.20
N ALA A 73 5.30 -3.45 16.68
CA ALA A 73 4.68 -4.65 17.24
C ALA A 73 5.22 -5.95 16.63
N PHE A 74 5.71 -5.90 15.38
CA PHE A 74 6.28 -7.07 14.68
C PHE A 74 7.66 -6.80 14.04
N PRO A 75 8.68 -6.36 14.81
CA PRO A 75 9.99 -6.01 14.25
C PRO A 75 10.65 -7.09 13.38
N PRO A 76 10.59 -8.41 13.72
CA PRO A 76 11.14 -9.45 12.86
C PRO A 76 10.43 -9.56 11.51
N ALA A 77 9.10 -9.39 11.48
CA ALA A 77 8.34 -9.41 10.25
C ALA A 77 8.67 -8.19 9.38
N PHE A 78 8.77 -7.01 10.00
CA PHE A 78 9.22 -5.80 9.32
C PHE A 78 10.60 -5.99 8.67
N ALA A 79 11.58 -6.53 9.41
CA ALA A 79 12.94 -6.75 8.88
C ALA A 79 12.94 -7.68 7.65
N VAL A 80 12.20 -8.79 7.71
CA VAL A 80 12.12 -9.74 6.59
C VAL A 80 11.43 -9.13 5.37
N ILE A 81 10.31 -8.43 5.58
CA ILE A 81 9.56 -7.75 4.52
C ILE A 81 10.44 -6.68 3.86
N SER A 82 11.05 -5.80 4.67
CA SER A 82 11.88 -4.70 4.18
C SER A 82 13.09 -5.18 3.38
N VAL A 83 13.75 -6.26 3.79
CA VAL A 83 14.92 -6.79 3.06
C VAL A 83 14.51 -7.51 1.77
N ARG A 84 13.51 -8.39 1.83
CA ARG A 84 13.15 -9.24 0.67
C ARG A 84 12.33 -8.49 -0.37
N LEU A 85 11.49 -7.59 0.08
CA LEU A 85 10.57 -6.84 -0.78
C LEU A 85 11.06 -5.40 -0.95
N HIS A 86 12.35 -5.13 -0.76
CA HIS A 86 12.91 -3.79 -0.92
C HIS A 86 12.63 -3.21 -2.32
N ILE A 87 12.71 -4.01 -3.38
CA ILE A 87 12.43 -3.56 -4.75
C ILE A 87 10.99 -3.05 -4.89
N PRO A 88 9.94 -3.87 -4.65
CA PRO A 88 8.57 -3.38 -4.78
C PRO A 88 8.22 -2.30 -3.74
N LEU A 89 8.77 -2.34 -2.52
CA LEU A 89 8.57 -1.28 -1.53
C LEU A 89 9.16 0.05 -1.98
N THR A 90 10.36 0.03 -2.56
CA THR A 90 11.02 1.25 -3.07
C THR A 90 10.26 1.82 -4.27
N LEU A 91 9.82 0.96 -5.20
CA LEU A 91 9.01 1.38 -6.35
C LEU A 91 7.65 1.96 -5.91
N MET A 92 7.02 1.35 -4.89
CA MET A 92 5.80 1.87 -4.29
C MET A 92 6.02 3.28 -3.71
N LEU A 93 7.12 3.46 -2.95
CA LEU A 93 7.47 4.74 -2.35
C LEU A 93 7.77 5.82 -3.40
N ILE A 94 8.51 5.47 -4.46
CA ILE A 94 8.74 6.36 -5.61
C ILE A 94 7.41 6.78 -6.22
N GLY A 95 6.48 5.83 -6.43
CA GLY A 95 5.14 6.14 -6.92
C GLY A 95 4.40 7.13 -6.01
N ILE A 96 4.43 6.94 -4.69
CA ILE A 96 3.82 7.85 -3.71
C ILE A 96 4.42 9.26 -3.81
N VAL A 97 5.75 9.37 -3.83
CA VAL A 97 6.45 10.66 -3.93
C VAL A 97 6.12 11.36 -5.24
N LEU A 98 6.15 10.65 -6.37
CA LEU A 98 5.80 11.22 -7.68
C LEU A 98 4.35 11.72 -7.74
N ARG A 99 3.43 11.09 -7.01
CA ARG A 99 2.04 11.57 -6.88
C ARG A 99 1.98 12.85 -6.06
N GLY A 100 2.65 12.88 -4.90
CA GLY A 100 2.71 14.06 -4.05
C GLY A 100 3.35 15.26 -4.75
N THR A 101 4.43 15.06 -5.51
CA THR A 101 5.06 16.15 -6.29
C THR A 101 4.17 16.63 -7.43
N ALA A 102 3.49 15.71 -8.14
CA ALA A 102 2.55 16.07 -9.18
C ALA A 102 1.35 16.88 -8.63
N PHE A 103 0.83 16.53 -7.45
CA PHE A 103 -0.19 17.34 -6.77
C PHE A 103 0.34 18.71 -6.41
N ALA A 104 1.48 18.80 -5.71
CA ALA A 104 2.06 20.07 -5.30
C ALA A 104 2.23 21.04 -6.48
N ILE A 105 2.77 20.59 -7.60
CA ILE A 105 2.98 21.42 -8.79
C ILE A 105 1.65 21.89 -9.40
N ARG A 106 0.63 21.03 -9.45
CA ARG A 106 -0.69 21.39 -9.97
C ARG A 106 -1.41 22.42 -9.09
N THR A 107 -1.36 22.27 -7.78
CA THR A 107 -2.03 23.21 -6.86
C THR A 107 -1.38 24.59 -6.89
N HIS A 108 -0.06 24.66 -7.06
CA HIS A 108 0.67 25.93 -7.22
C HIS A 108 0.33 26.61 -8.55
N ASP A 109 0.31 25.87 -9.67
CA ASP A 109 -0.03 26.43 -10.99
C ASP A 109 -1.47 26.94 -11.08
N ILE A 110 -2.42 26.33 -10.35
CA ILE A 110 -3.83 26.80 -10.26
C ILE A 110 -3.93 28.14 -9.51
N SER A 111 -3.04 28.40 -8.55
CA SER A 111 -3.10 29.60 -7.69
C SER A 111 -2.38 30.82 -8.28
N SER A 112 -1.50 30.63 -9.27
CA SER A 112 -0.58 31.69 -9.75
C SER A 112 -0.95 32.32 -11.10
N ARG A 113 -2.04 31.93 -11.77
CA ARG A 113 -2.41 32.46 -13.10
C ARG A 113 -3.88 32.92 -13.19
N PRO A 114 -4.16 34.24 -13.22
CA PRO A 114 -5.52 34.80 -13.39
C PRO A 114 -6.12 34.61 -14.80
N ASP A 115 -5.37 34.11 -15.76
CA ASP A 115 -5.56 34.26 -17.22
C ASP A 115 -6.14 33.02 -17.93
N GLY A 116 -6.74 32.08 -17.20
CA GLY A 116 -7.62 31.05 -17.79
C GLY A 116 -6.94 29.96 -18.61
N PHE A 117 -5.63 30.03 -18.87
CA PHE A 117 -4.84 28.95 -19.46
C PHE A 117 -4.37 27.98 -18.37
N THR A 118 -5.32 27.20 -17.86
CA THR A 118 -5.09 26.21 -16.81
C THR A 118 -4.54 24.92 -17.41
N GLY A 119 -3.36 24.51 -16.97
CA GLY A 119 -2.85 23.18 -17.29
C GLY A 119 -1.39 23.03 -16.93
N ALA A 120 -1.12 22.31 -15.83
CA ALA A 120 0.22 21.80 -15.56
C ALA A 120 0.76 21.09 -16.81
N PRO A 121 2.07 21.18 -17.11
CA PRO A 121 2.66 20.56 -18.30
C PRO A 121 2.16 19.11 -18.51
N PRO A 122 1.87 18.69 -19.75
CA PRO A 122 1.26 17.38 -20.03
C PRO A 122 2.08 16.19 -19.50
N ILE A 123 3.36 16.38 -19.22
CA ILE A 123 4.22 15.40 -18.56
C ILE A 123 3.76 15.07 -17.14
N TRP A 124 3.29 16.05 -16.35
CA TRP A 124 2.82 15.83 -14.97
C TRP A 124 1.49 15.08 -14.92
N HIS A 125 0.69 15.19 -15.97
CA HIS A 125 -0.50 14.36 -16.17
C HIS A 125 -0.13 12.90 -16.35
N ARG A 126 0.90 12.63 -17.17
CA ARG A 126 1.41 11.26 -17.40
C ARG A 126 2.09 10.69 -16.15
N ILE A 127 2.91 11.48 -15.45
CA ILE A 127 3.59 11.05 -14.21
C ILE A 127 2.57 10.65 -13.16
N PHE A 128 1.52 11.46 -12.94
CA PHE A 128 0.47 11.17 -11.98
C PHE A 128 -0.30 9.89 -12.32
N ALA A 129 -0.61 9.69 -13.60
CA ALA A 129 -1.29 8.49 -14.05
C ALA A 129 -0.45 7.22 -13.87
N TRP A 130 0.81 7.25 -14.33
CA TRP A 130 1.71 6.09 -14.23
C TRP A 130 2.03 5.75 -12.78
N SER A 131 2.26 6.75 -11.94
CA SER A 131 2.48 6.55 -10.50
C SER A 131 1.23 6.02 -9.79
N SER A 132 0.03 6.43 -10.21
CA SER A 132 -1.25 5.91 -9.67
C SER A 132 -1.52 4.46 -10.07
N LEU A 133 -0.89 3.94 -11.13
CA LEU A 133 -0.90 2.51 -11.46
C LEU A 133 0.22 1.77 -10.70
N LEU A 134 1.40 2.37 -10.61
CA LEU A 134 2.58 1.76 -10.01
C LEU A 134 2.40 1.49 -8.51
N THR A 135 1.92 2.46 -7.73
CA THR A 135 1.78 2.32 -6.29
C THR A 135 0.86 1.16 -5.86
N PRO A 136 -0.40 1.05 -6.35
CA PRO A 136 -1.28 -0.04 -5.94
C PRO A 136 -0.85 -1.40 -6.50
N THR A 137 -0.22 -1.44 -7.69
CA THR A 137 0.31 -2.71 -8.23
C THR A 137 1.47 -3.23 -7.39
N MET A 138 2.42 -2.38 -7.01
CA MET A 138 3.52 -2.76 -6.12
C MET A 138 3.02 -3.17 -4.73
N LEU A 139 2.04 -2.45 -4.16
CA LEU A 139 1.39 -2.84 -2.91
C LEU A 139 0.72 -4.22 -3.03
N GLY A 140 0.02 -4.48 -4.13
CA GLY A 140 -0.59 -5.78 -4.42
C GLY A 140 0.44 -6.91 -4.51
N ILE A 141 1.60 -6.66 -5.13
CA ILE A 141 2.72 -7.62 -5.16
C ILE A 141 3.25 -7.90 -3.76
N VAL A 142 3.43 -6.86 -2.92
CA VAL A 142 3.89 -7.01 -1.54
C VAL A 142 2.90 -7.85 -0.72
N LEU A 143 1.62 -7.47 -0.74
CA LEU A 143 0.56 -8.19 -0.02
C LEU A 143 0.41 -9.64 -0.54
N GLY A 144 0.47 -9.83 -1.87
CA GLY A 144 0.43 -11.15 -2.50
C GLY A 144 1.62 -12.04 -2.11
N ALA A 145 2.83 -11.47 -2.05
CA ALA A 145 4.04 -12.18 -1.63
C ALA A 145 3.98 -12.58 -0.14
N ILE A 146 3.44 -11.72 0.71
CA ILE A 146 3.18 -12.00 2.13
C ILE A 146 2.13 -13.11 2.27
N ALA A 147 0.98 -12.97 1.59
CA ALA A 147 -0.12 -13.93 1.65
C ALA A 147 0.24 -15.31 1.07
N SER A 148 1.20 -15.36 0.15
CA SER A 148 1.72 -16.60 -0.45
C SER A 148 2.82 -17.27 0.37
N GLY A 149 3.27 -16.65 1.47
CA GLY A 149 4.37 -17.16 2.30
C GLY A 149 5.76 -17.10 1.65
N ARG A 150 5.88 -16.56 0.42
CA ARG A 150 7.16 -16.46 -0.32
C ARG A 150 8.15 -15.51 0.35
N ALA A 151 7.64 -14.55 1.14
CA ALA A 151 8.44 -13.70 1.99
C ALA A 151 9.14 -14.45 3.15
N ALA A 152 8.81 -15.72 3.44
CA ALA A 152 9.30 -16.44 4.62
C ALA A 152 10.35 -17.55 4.35
N ALA A 153 10.75 -17.84 3.09
CA ALA A 153 11.68 -18.93 2.77
C ALA A 153 13.11 -18.72 3.38
N PRO A 154 13.60 -19.55 4.30
CA PRO A 154 14.78 -19.22 5.11
C PRO A 154 16.09 -19.38 4.31
N THR A 155 16.76 -18.29 3.95
CA THR A 155 18.13 -18.36 3.36
C THR A 155 19.10 -17.36 3.98
N VAL A 156 18.67 -16.52 4.91
CA VAL A 156 19.59 -15.64 5.65
C VAL A 156 19.79 -16.25 7.04
N THR A 157 21.02 -16.65 7.33
CA THR A 157 21.52 -17.01 8.65
C THR A 157 21.36 -15.80 9.58
N TYR A 158 20.17 -15.62 10.16
CA TYR A 158 19.98 -14.62 11.19
C TYR A 158 20.70 -15.06 12.46
N VAL A 159 21.60 -14.21 12.94
CA VAL A 159 22.13 -14.22 14.30
C VAL A 159 21.02 -14.65 15.26
N ARG A 160 21.30 -15.68 16.04
CA ARG A 160 20.41 -16.30 17.02
C ARG A 160 19.94 -15.24 18.02
N TYR A 161 18.83 -14.56 17.73
CA TYR A 161 18.14 -13.70 18.70
C TYR A 161 17.60 -14.60 19.80
N THR A 162 18.41 -14.78 20.84
CA THR A 162 18.07 -15.47 22.08
C THR A 162 17.19 -14.52 22.87
N GLY A 163 15.87 -14.64 22.72
CA GLY A 163 14.92 -13.85 23.48
C GLY A 163 13.50 -14.33 23.21
N LYS A 164 12.67 -14.40 24.26
CA LYS A 164 11.27 -14.86 24.24
C LYS A 164 10.42 -14.26 23.09
N GLN A 165 10.80 -13.10 22.56
CA GLN A 165 10.15 -12.42 21.43
C GLN A 165 10.28 -13.16 20.08
N ALA A 166 11.37 -13.91 19.84
CA ALA A 166 11.55 -14.68 18.62
C ALA A 166 10.61 -15.91 18.57
N MET A 167 10.29 -16.49 19.73
CA MET A 167 9.33 -17.59 19.84
C MET A 167 7.90 -17.10 19.61
N ILE A 168 7.56 -15.93 20.15
CA ILE A 168 6.24 -15.30 19.99
C ILE A 168 6.01 -14.86 18.54
N SER A 169 6.98 -14.21 17.90
CA SER A 169 6.88 -13.83 16.48
C SER A 169 6.79 -15.06 15.57
N ARG A 170 7.53 -16.14 15.87
CA ARG A 170 7.38 -17.43 15.20
C ARG A 170 5.98 -18.02 15.39
N MET A 171 5.39 -17.95 16.58
CA MET A 171 4.03 -18.45 16.85
C MET A 171 2.94 -17.61 16.19
N ALA A 172 3.10 -16.28 16.12
CA ALA A 172 2.16 -15.39 15.42
C ALA A 172 2.19 -15.62 13.90
N LEU A 173 3.38 -15.76 13.31
CA LEU A 173 3.55 -16.12 11.91
C LEU A 173 2.94 -17.52 11.65
N VAL A 174 3.30 -18.52 12.45
CA VAL A 174 2.76 -19.88 12.33
C VAL A 174 1.24 -19.89 12.49
N LYS A 175 0.64 -19.11 13.39
CA LYS A 175 -0.82 -19.02 13.53
C LYS A 175 -1.48 -18.32 12.33
N LEU A 176 -0.91 -17.22 11.83
CA LEU A 176 -1.43 -16.55 10.63
C LEU A 176 -1.39 -17.46 9.38
N PHE A 177 -0.35 -18.30 9.26
CA PHE A 177 -0.18 -19.20 8.12
C PHE A 177 -0.87 -20.57 8.30
N SER A 178 -1.06 -21.06 9.53
CA SER A 178 -1.66 -22.37 9.82
C SER A 178 -3.18 -22.40 9.63
N VAL A 179 -3.87 -21.28 9.86
CA VAL A 179 -5.34 -21.20 9.62
C VAL A 179 -5.69 -21.48 8.15
N LYS A 180 -4.80 -21.15 7.20
CA LYS A 180 -5.01 -21.39 5.77
C LYS A 180 -4.56 -22.78 5.30
N SER A 181 -3.68 -23.46 6.06
CA SER A 181 -3.25 -24.83 5.74
C SER A 181 -4.19 -25.89 6.32
N LEU A 182 -4.86 -25.63 7.43
CA LEU A 182 -5.84 -26.54 8.03
C LEU A 182 -7.14 -26.64 7.22
N ASP A 183 -7.61 -25.53 6.65
CA ASP A 183 -8.82 -25.51 5.79
C ASP A 183 -8.62 -26.30 4.48
N ARG A 184 -7.40 -26.28 3.92
CA ARG A 184 -7.07 -27.08 2.72
C ARG A 184 -7.03 -28.59 2.97
N ARG A 185 -6.71 -29.02 4.19
CA ARG A 185 -6.64 -30.45 4.53
C ARG A 185 -8.03 -31.06 4.74
N SER A 186 -8.95 -30.31 5.35
CA SER A 186 -10.36 -30.69 5.54
C SER A 186 -11.13 -30.90 4.21
N ARG A 187 -10.86 -30.08 3.19
CA ARG A 187 -11.48 -30.22 1.85
C ARG A 187 -10.92 -31.36 0.99
N SER A 188 -9.76 -31.92 1.37
CA SER A 188 -9.14 -33.05 0.68
C SER A 188 -9.79 -34.37 1.09
N ASP A 189 -10.06 -34.54 2.39
CA ASP A 189 -10.58 -35.80 2.92
C ASP A 189 -12.06 -36.04 2.59
N SER A 190 -12.83 -34.98 2.34
CA SER A 190 -14.25 -35.06 1.92
C SER A 190 -14.46 -35.37 0.42
N ARG A 191 -13.40 -35.49 -0.37
CA ARG A 191 -13.47 -35.93 -1.79
C ARG A 191 -13.03 -37.39 -1.99
N LEU A 192 -12.58 -38.06 -0.94
CA LEU A 192 -12.07 -39.43 -0.98
C LEU A 192 -12.96 -40.42 -0.20
N SER A 193 -14.17 -40.00 0.19
CA SER A 193 -15.21 -40.80 0.83
C SER A 193 -16.51 -40.73 0.05
#